data_AF-A0A933B3A4-F1
#
_entry.id   AF-A0A933B3A4-F1
#
_cell.length_a   1.000
_cell.length_b   1.000
_cell.length_c   1.000
_cell.angle_alpha   90.00
_cell.angle_beta   90.00
_cell.angle_gamma   90.00
#
_symmetry.space_group_name_H-M   'P 1'
#
loop_
_entity.id
_entity.type
_entity.pdbx_description
1 polymer ?
#
loop_
_entity_poly.entity_id
_entity_poly.type
_entity_poly.pdbx_seq_one_letter_code
_entity_poly.pdbx_strand_id
1 'polypeptide(L)'
;MKRNATVAFKKIVGCVALVLALHYVLDEPTRAPLIRAALSHLNRAVLLVNRTINRTRLLLTSKLPKKADPLAFPSTLSSVFTPATFSHRPLLDNGSFERWDAPEHPVLQVWFSSLTVGPWKVIKKETVLVQHGEAAVKMSCDGEGHCGNVRQEIPGELLLWFVNRRLRASVWALSTVSGAPCVRIDDGIDLSSACLQDPTETWQVVTVEHTVNQDATRVLLIIDITRKVEAKQPLVYLDNASFGFSQLQSEPPSATAVTAPPLPLVSD
;
A
#
# COMPACT_ATOMS: atom_id res chain seq x y z
N MET A 1 -8.98 39.82 6.66
CA MET A 1 -8.44 38.46 6.42
C MET A 1 -7.43 37.95 7.47
N LYS A 2 -7.01 38.72 8.50
CA LYS A 2 -6.02 38.26 9.50
C LYS A 2 -6.55 37.34 10.63
N ARG A 3 -7.85 37.34 10.93
CA ARG A 3 -8.41 36.59 12.10
C ARG A 3 -8.43 35.06 11.94
N ASN A 4 -8.54 34.52 10.73
CA ASN A 4 -8.73 33.08 10.53
C ASN A 4 -7.42 32.27 10.64
N ALA A 5 -6.28 32.85 10.25
CA ALA A 5 -4.97 32.20 10.36
C ALA A 5 -4.53 32.05 11.83
N THR A 6 -4.83 33.05 12.66
CA THR A 6 -4.49 33.04 14.09
C THR A 6 -5.29 31.99 14.86
N VAL A 7 -6.53 31.72 14.45
CA VAL A 7 -7.37 30.66 15.04
C VAL A 7 -6.88 29.27 14.62
N ALA A 8 -6.47 29.09 13.36
CA ALA A 8 -5.91 27.83 12.88
C ALA A 8 -4.58 27.49 13.56
N PHE A 9 -3.68 28.47 13.71
CA PHE A 9 -2.39 28.29 14.37
C PHE A 9 -2.56 27.92 15.86
N LYS A 10 -3.46 28.59 16.59
CA LYS A 10 -3.76 28.25 18.00
C LYS A 10 -4.29 26.81 18.15
N LYS A 11 -5.09 26.32 17.20
CA LYS A 11 -5.59 24.93 17.22
C LYS A 11 -4.48 23.91 17.00
N ILE A 12 -3.53 24.19 16.11
CA ILE A 12 -2.39 23.30 15.83
C ILE A 12 -1.49 23.23 17.06
N VAL A 13 -1.11 24.38 17.64
CA VAL A 13 -0.27 24.42 18.85
C VAL A 13 -0.96 23.71 20.03
N GLY A 14 -2.27 23.90 20.20
CA GLY A 14 -3.05 23.18 21.21
C GLY A 14 -3.07 21.67 21.01
N CYS A 15 -3.19 21.19 19.77
CA CYS A 15 -3.14 19.75 19.48
C CYS A 15 -1.75 19.16 19.73
N VAL A 16 -0.68 19.85 19.35
CA VAL A 16 0.70 19.37 19.60
C VAL A 16 0.99 19.31 21.09
N ALA A 17 0.61 20.34 21.85
CA ALA A 17 0.76 20.34 23.31
C ALA A 17 -0.04 19.22 23.98
N LEU A 18 -1.26 18.94 23.50
CA LEU A 18 -2.10 17.84 23.99
C LEU A 18 -1.47 16.47 23.69
N VAL A 19 -0.93 16.25 22.50
CA VAL A 19 -0.26 14.98 22.12
C VAL A 19 0.99 14.75 22.98
N LEU A 20 1.76 15.80 23.26
CA LEU A 20 2.92 15.74 24.15
C LEU A 20 2.52 15.46 25.60
N ALA A 21 1.46 16.10 26.11
CA ALA A 21 0.94 15.85 27.45
C ALA A 21 0.38 14.43 27.62
N LEU A 22 -0.37 13.94 26.62
CA LEU A 22 -0.88 12.56 26.59
C LEU A 22 0.27 11.54 26.46
N HIS A 23 1.38 11.92 25.83
CA HIS A 23 2.59 11.11 25.84
C HIS A 23 3.19 11.01 27.26
N TYR A 24 3.15 12.05 28.08
CA TYR A 24 3.84 12.05 29.38
C TYR A 24 3.00 11.55 30.56
N VAL A 25 1.67 11.52 30.46
CA VAL A 25 0.77 11.30 31.61
C VAL A 25 0.05 9.94 31.60
N LEU A 26 0.00 9.22 30.47
CA LEU A 26 -0.80 8.00 30.33
C LEU A 26 0.04 6.73 30.23
N ASP A 27 -0.38 5.69 30.96
CA ASP A 27 0.14 4.32 30.84
C ASP A 27 -0.22 3.70 29.47
N GLU A 28 0.70 2.87 28.96
CA GLU A 28 0.74 2.25 27.62
C GLU A 28 -0.62 1.82 27.02
N PRO A 29 -1.53 1.12 27.75
CA PRO A 29 -2.78 0.62 27.15
C PRO A 29 -3.79 1.73 26.80
N THR A 30 -3.72 2.90 27.41
CA THR A 30 -4.65 4.02 27.13
C THR A 30 -4.10 5.04 26.12
N ARG A 31 -2.78 4.98 25.85
CA ARG A 31 -2.02 5.94 25.06
C ARG A 31 -2.30 5.81 23.55
N ALA A 32 -2.38 4.58 23.04
CA ALA A 32 -2.53 4.30 21.61
C ALA A 32 -3.83 4.81 20.94
N PRO A 33 -5.04 4.61 21.51
CA PRO A 33 -6.28 5.08 20.86
C PRO A 33 -6.41 6.61 20.89
N LEU A 34 -5.95 7.27 21.96
CA LEU A 34 -6.04 8.73 22.11
C LEU A 34 -5.05 9.48 21.21
N ILE A 35 -3.81 8.99 21.06
CA ILE A 35 -2.85 9.54 20.11
C ILE A 35 -3.34 9.36 18.67
N ARG A 36 -3.94 8.21 18.35
CA ARG A 36 -4.50 7.96 17.01
C ARG A 36 -5.66 8.90 16.68
N ALA A 37 -6.53 9.19 17.65
CA ALA A 37 -7.60 10.19 17.50
C ALA A 37 -7.03 11.62 17.34
N ALA A 38 -6.02 11.99 18.14
CA ALA A 38 -5.41 13.32 18.04
C ALA A 38 -4.67 13.54 16.70
N LEU A 39 -3.95 12.52 16.21
CA LEU A 39 -3.27 12.55 14.92
C LEU A 39 -4.26 12.58 13.73
N SER A 40 -5.39 11.89 13.82
CA SER A 40 -6.42 11.95 12.76
C SER A 40 -7.05 13.33 12.66
N HIS A 41 -7.29 14.01 13.79
CA HIS A 41 -7.74 15.40 13.81
C HIS A 41 -6.70 16.37 13.25
N LEU A 42 -5.41 16.14 13.52
CA LEU A 42 -4.31 16.95 12.97
C LEU A 42 -4.19 16.77 11.45
N ASN A 43 -4.22 15.54 10.95
CA ASN A 43 -4.16 15.24 9.52
C ASN A 43 -5.36 15.86 8.78
N ARG A 44 -6.56 15.78 9.37
CA ARG A 44 -7.77 16.41 8.81
C ARG A 44 -7.66 17.93 8.78
N ALA A 45 -7.06 18.55 9.79
CA ALA A 45 -6.83 19.99 9.83
C ALA A 45 -5.79 20.44 8.78
N VAL A 46 -4.70 19.69 8.60
CA VAL A 46 -3.67 19.96 7.58
C VAL A 46 -4.24 19.83 6.16
N LEU A 47 -5.04 18.79 5.90
CA LEU A 47 -5.76 18.62 4.63
C LEU A 47 -6.69 19.78 4.31
N LEU A 48 -7.44 20.28 5.31
CA LEU A 48 -8.32 21.44 5.15
C LEU A 48 -7.54 22.73 4.86
N VAL A 49 -6.39 22.94 5.51
CA VAL A 49 -5.51 24.09 5.23
C VAL A 49 -4.93 24.00 3.82
N ASN A 50 -4.42 22.85 3.39
CA ASN A 50 -3.89 22.65 2.04
C ASN A 50 -4.98 22.84 0.96
N ARG A 51 -6.20 22.34 1.19
CA ARG A 51 -7.34 22.55 0.29
C ARG A 51 -7.71 24.04 0.18
N THR A 52 -7.60 24.79 1.27
CA THR A 52 -7.87 26.23 1.30
C THR A 52 -6.77 27.03 0.59
N ILE A 53 -5.50 26.70 0.80
CA ILE A 53 -4.36 27.34 0.13
C ILE A 53 -4.42 27.13 -1.39
N ASN A 54 -4.67 25.89 -1.84
CA ASN A 54 -4.77 25.57 -3.26
C ASN A 54 -5.97 26.28 -3.94
N ARG A 55 -7.11 26.40 -3.25
CA ARG A 55 -8.28 27.14 -3.76
C ARG A 55 -8.03 28.65 -3.85
N THR A 56 -7.25 29.21 -2.92
CA THR A 56 -6.89 30.63 -2.92
C THR A 56 -5.87 30.95 -4.03
N ARG A 57 -4.93 30.03 -4.29
CA ARG A 57 -3.95 30.14 -5.37
C ARG A 57 -4.62 30.13 -6.76
N LEU A 58 -5.64 29.28 -6.95
CA LEU A 58 -6.46 29.23 -8.16
C LEU A 58 -7.29 30.50 -8.41
N LEU A 59 -7.74 31.17 -7.34
CA LEU A 59 -8.50 32.42 -7.42
C LEU A 59 -7.61 33.66 -7.63
N LEU A 60 -6.33 33.58 -7.26
CA LEU A 60 -5.34 34.64 -7.51
C LEU A 60 -4.82 34.62 -8.96
N THR A 61 -4.73 33.44 -9.58
CA THR A 61 -4.36 33.30 -11.00
C THR A 61 -5.44 33.75 -11.98
N SER A 62 -6.71 33.85 -11.54
CA SER A 62 -7.82 34.28 -12.41
C SER A 62 -8.09 35.80 -12.41
N LYS A 63 -7.31 36.61 -11.68
CA LYS A 63 -7.50 38.07 -11.55
C LYS A 63 -6.31 38.94 -12.01
N LEU A 64 -5.37 38.41 -12.80
CA LEU A 64 -4.32 39.23 -13.41
C LEU A 64 -4.80 39.82 -14.75
N PRO A 65 -4.64 41.14 -14.98
CA PRO A 65 -5.03 41.77 -16.24
C PRO A 65 -4.08 41.37 -17.37
N LYS A 66 -4.66 41.04 -18.53
CA LYS A 66 -3.96 40.84 -19.81
C LYS A 66 -3.33 42.15 -20.27
N LYS A 67 -2.02 42.38 -20.06
CA LYS A 67 -1.13 43.09 -21.00
C LYS A 67 0.34 43.10 -20.54
N ALA A 68 1.21 42.39 -21.26
CA ALA A 68 2.59 42.79 -21.61
C ALA A 68 3.20 41.71 -22.51
N ASP A 69 3.81 42.14 -23.61
CA ASP A 69 4.51 41.34 -24.62
C ASP A 69 5.80 40.66 -24.08
N PRO A 70 6.35 39.67 -24.82
CA PRO A 70 7.14 38.60 -24.24
C PRO A 70 8.62 38.97 -24.11
N LEU A 71 9.15 38.91 -22.90
CA LEU A 71 10.57 38.69 -22.67
C LEU A 71 10.75 37.35 -21.95
N ALA A 72 11.65 36.56 -22.53
CA ALA A 72 11.89 35.16 -22.28
C ALA A 72 12.08 34.84 -20.79
N PHE A 73 11.20 33.98 -20.27
CA PHE A 73 11.48 33.13 -19.14
C PHE A 73 11.28 31.69 -19.61
N PRO A 74 12.25 30.78 -19.37
CA PRO A 74 12.12 29.40 -19.82
C PRO A 74 10.92 28.75 -19.13
N SER A 75 9.95 28.39 -19.95
CA SER A 75 8.79 27.57 -19.61
C SER A 75 9.25 26.14 -19.35
N THR A 76 9.74 25.86 -18.15
CA THR A 76 10.12 24.50 -17.72
C THR A 76 9.34 24.05 -16.48
N LEU A 77 8.01 24.27 -16.45
CA LEU A 77 7.13 23.55 -15.52
C LEU A 77 5.76 23.19 -16.14
N SER A 78 5.72 22.97 -17.46
CA SER A 78 4.62 22.27 -18.13
C SER A 78 5.16 21.02 -18.83
N SER A 79 5.78 20.13 -18.06
CA SER A 79 5.80 18.72 -18.47
C SER A 79 4.39 18.20 -18.23
N VAL A 80 3.66 18.06 -19.32
CA VAL A 80 2.35 17.43 -19.39
C VAL A 80 2.52 15.98 -18.94
N PHE A 81 2.29 15.72 -17.65
CA PHE A 81 2.22 14.36 -17.10
C PHE A 81 1.00 13.67 -17.71
N THR A 82 1.22 12.84 -18.71
CA THR A 82 0.17 12.05 -19.36
C THR A 82 -0.03 10.72 -18.61
N PRO A 83 -1.24 10.14 -18.62
CA PRO A 83 -1.52 8.82 -18.04
C PRO A 83 -0.57 7.70 -18.53
N ALA A 84 -0.02 7.84 -19.72
CA ALA A 84 0.92 6.89 -20.33
C ALA A 84 2.28 6.83 -19.61
N THR A 85 2.67 7.85 -18.83
CA THR A 85 3.94 7.80 -18.06
C THR A 85 3.81 6.99 -16.77
N PHE A 86 2.58 6.73 -16.30
CA PHE A 86 2.33 5.97 -15.07
C PHE A 86 2.20 4.46 -15.28
N SER A 87 2.06 3.98 -16.52
CA SER A 87 1.94 2.55 -16.82
C SER A 87 3.22 1.74 -16.55
N HIS A 88 4.35 2.42 -16.28
CA HIS A 88 5.66 1.76 -16.15
C HIS A 88 6.31 1.91 -14.78
N ARG A 89 5.73 2.67 -13.85
CA ARG A 89 6.29 2.78 -12.49
C ARG A 89 5.65 1.72 -11.60
N PRO A 90 6.43 0.80 -11.00
CA PRO A 90 5.87 -0.18 -10.08
C PRO A 90 5.25 0.56 -8.89
N LEU A 91 3.99 0.22 -8.56
CA LEU A 91 3.32 0.81 -7.39
C LEU A 91 3.89 0.25 -6.08
N LEU A 92 4.50 -0.93 -6.14
CA LEU A 92 5.26 -1.49 -5.02
C LEU A 92 6.75 -1.30 -5.21
N ASP A 93 7.41 -0.88 -4.13
CA ASP A 93 8.84 -1.01 -4.00
C ASP A 93 9.18 -2.35 -3.34
N ASN A 94 10.20 -3.02 -3.85
CA ASN A 94 10.68 -4.31 -3.32
C ASN A 94 9.59 -5.40 -3.23
N GLY A 95 8.68 -5.46 -4.21
CA GLY A 95 7.63 -6.50 -4.29
C GLY A 95 8.17 -7.90 -4.51
N SER A 96 9.37 -8.05 -5.09
CA SER A 96 10.09 -9.32 -5.22
C SER A 96 10.76 -9.78 -3.92
N PHE A 97 10.78 -8.94 -2.88
CA PHE A 97 11.41 -9.24 -1.58
C PHE A 97 12.92 -9.57 -1.61
N GLU A 98 13.64 -9.07 -2.61
CA GLU A 98 15.08 -9.34 -2.75
C GLU A 98 15.94 -8.44 -1.86
N ARG A 99 15.45 -7.23 -1.52
CA ARG A 99 16.21 -6.28 -0.70
C ARG A 99 15.91 -6.42 0.78
N TRP A 100 16.97 -6.67 1.56
CA TRP A 100 16.97 -6.78 3.02
C TRP A 100 18.14 -5.99 3.61
N ASP A 101 17.95 -5.44 4.79
CA ASP A 101 19.01 -4.78 5.56
C ASP A 101 19.98 -5.80 6.19
N ALA A 102 21.07 -5.27 6.75
CA ALA A 102 22.27 -5.96 7.21
C ALA A 102 22.06 -7.30 7.97
N PRO A 103 23.02 -8.24 7.87
CA PRO A 103 22.81 -9.67 8.14
C PRO A 103 22.55 -10.06 9.60
N GLU A 104 22.90 -9.23 10.59
CA GLU A 104 22.70 -9.59 12.00
C GLU A 104 21.21 -9.68 12.36
N HIS A 105 20.40 -8.79 11.79
CA HIS A 105 18.95 -8.76 11.94
C HIS A 105 18.30 -8.29 10.64
N PRO A 106 18.12 -9.17 9.64
CA PRO A 106 17.64 -8.77 8.33
C PRO A 106 16.23 -8.18 8.44
N VAL A 107 16.11 -6.88 8.16
CA VAL A 107 14.84 -6.16 8.07
C VAL A 107 14.46 -6.03 6.60
N LEU A 108 13.20 -6.32 6.28
CA LEU A 108 12.70 -6.18 4.93
C LEU A 108 12.64 -4.70 4.53
N GLN A 109 13.40 -4.30 3.51
CA GLN A 109 13.49 -2.89 3.12
C GLN A 109 12.18 -2.37 2.52
N VAL A 110 11.80 -1.14 2.90
CA VAL A 110 10.65 -0.36 2.36
C VAL A 110 9.27 -0.96 2.68
N TRP A 111 9.23 -2.09 3.38
CA TRP A 111 8.00 -2.65 3.95
C TRP A 111 7.95 -2.35 5.44
N PHE A 112 6.84 -1.77 5.88
CA PHE A 112 6.59 -1.51 7.28
C PHE A 112 5.95 -2.74 7.93
N SER A 113 6.38 -3.06 9.15
CA SER A 113 5.66 -3.99 10.02
C SER A 113 4.94 -3.21 11.11
N SER A 114 3.73 -3.62 11.46
CA SER A 114 2.91 -2.94 12.47
C SER A 114 3.01 -3.61 13.84
N LEU A 115 4.21 -4.07 14.17
CA LEU A 115 4.41 -4.88 15.37
C LEU A 115 5.04 -4.04 16.47
N THR A 116 4.46 -4.15 17.67
CA THR A 116 5.08 -3.75 18.94
C THR A 116 6.32 -4.60 19.27
N VAL A 117 6.54 -5.68 18.51
CA VAL A 117 7.68 -6.60 18.60
C VAL A 117 8.54 -6.43 17.36
N GLY A 118 9.87 -6.52 17.52
CA GLY A 118 10.80 -6.35 16.41
C GLY A 118 10.48 -7.30 15.23
N PRO A 119 10.46 -6.81 13.98
CA PRO A 119 10.07 -7.59 12.81
C PRO A 119 10.83 -8.91 12.68
N TRP A 120 12.11 -8.94 13.06
CA TRP A 120 12.98 -10.12 13.03
C TRP A 120 12.48 -11.34 13.82
N LYS A 121 11.56 -11.17 14.80
CA LYS A 121 10.99 -12.29 15.55
C LYS A 121 9.99 -13.11 14.73
N VAL A 122 9.14 -12.46 13.94
CA VAL A 122 8.00 -13.08 13.26
C VAL A 122 8.00 -12.87 11.74
N ILE A 123 8.93 -12.08 11.22
CA ILE A 123 9.20 -11.86 9.79
C ILE A 123 10.69 -12.13 9.57
N LYS A 124 11.00 -13.08 8.69
CA LYS A 124 12.37 -13.51 8.40
C LYS A 124 12.61 -13.62 6.91
N LYS A 125 13.85 -13.39 6.50
CA LYS A 125 14.31 -13.75 5.16
C LYS A 125 14.34 -15.27 5.02
N GLU A 126 13.78 -15.78 3.93
CA GLU A 126 13.84 -17.19 3.53
C GLU A 126 14.59 -17.28 2.21
N THR A 127 15.51 -18.25 2.10
CA THR A 127 16.35 -18.44 0.91
C THR A 127 16.33 -19.89 0.41
N VAL A 128 15.58 -20.77 1.07
CA VAL A 128 15.44 -22.18 0.69
C VAL A 128 14.07 -22.41 0.04
N LEU A 129 12.99 -21.98 0.69
CA LEU A 129 11.64 -21.99 0.12
C LEU A 129 11.36 -20.65 -0.57
N VAL A 130 11.75 -20.56 -1.85
CA VAL A 130 11.58 -19.39 -2.71
C VAL A 130 10.84 -19.80 -3.98
N GLN A 131 9.90 -18.97 -4.43
CA GLN A 131 9.17 -19.20 -5.68
C GLN A 131 9.85 -18.51 -6.86
N HIS A 132 10.37 -17.30 -6.67
CA HIS A 132 11.08 -16.53 -7.69
C HIS A 132 12.31 -15.83 -7.09
N GLY A 133 13.41 -15.78 -7.84
CA GLY A 133 14.61 -15.05 -7.42
C GLY A 133 15.39 -15.77 -6.31
N GLU A 134 15.89 -15.01 -5.34
CA GLU A 134 16.81 -15.51 -4.30
C GLU A 134 16.22 -15.43 -2.88
N ALA A 135 15.15 -14.65 -2.68
CA ALA A 135 14.62 -14.40 -1.35
C ALA A 135 13.09 -14.34 -1.32
N ALA A 136 12.53 -14.98 -0.30
CA ALA A 136 11.13 -14.90 0.08
C ALA A 136 10.97 -14.35 1.51
N VAL A 137 9.74 -14.00 1.89
CA VAL A 137 9.42 -13.59 3.26
C VAL A 137 8.76 -14.75 3.99
N LYS A 138 9.36 -15.19 5.10
CA LYS A 138 8.72 -16.09 6.05
C LYS A 138 8.03 -15.30 7.16
N MET A 139 6.74 -15.54 7.34
CA MET A 139 5.92 -14.98 8.41
C MET A 139 5.42 -16.08 9.36
N SER A 140 5.39 -15.78 10.66
CA SER A 140 4.85 -16.65 11.70
C SER A 140 4.10 -15.87 12.77
N CYS A 141 3.56 -16.56 13.78
CA CYS A 141 3.13 -15.96 15.04
C CYS A 141 4.05 -16.38 16.18
N ASP A 142 4.24 -15.52 17.18
CA ASP A 142 5.05 -15.83 18.37
C ASP A 142 4.25 -16.46 19.52
N GLY A 143 2.92 -16.54 19.39
CA GLY A 143 2.01 -17.08 20.41
C GLY A 143 1.62 -16.09 21.51
N GLU A 144 2.07 -14.83 21.43
CA GLU A 144 1.80 -13.77 22.41
C GLU A 144 0.81 -12.71 21.88
N GLY A 145 0.08 -12.98 20.81
CA GLY A 145 -0.79 -11.99 20.14
C GLY A 145 -0.15 -11.34 18.91
N HIS A 146 1.09 -11.73 18.55
CA HIS A 146 1.85 -11.09 17.48
C HIS A 146 2.08 -12.04 16.31
N CYS A 147 1.66 -11.59 15.13
CA CYS A 147 1.85 -12.34 13.89
C CYS A 147 2.44 -11.46 12.79
N GLY A 148 3.18 -12.08 11.88
CA GLY A 148 3.78 -11.44 10.73
C GLY A 148 2.77 -10.61 9.93
N ASN A 149 3.16 -9.37 9.67
CA ASN A 149 2.38 -8.40 8.92
C ASN A 149 3.35 -7.47 8.19
N VAL A 150 3.26 -7.43 6.86
CA VAL A 150 4.01 -6.51 6.01
C VAL A 150 3.06 -5.54 5.31
N ARG A 151 3.45 -4.27 5.25
CA ARG A 151 2.64 -3.19 4.70
C ARG A 151 3.46 -2.26 3.83
N GLN A 152 2.85 -1.74 2.78
CA GLN A 152 3.42 -0.65 2.02
C GLN A 152 2.33 0.34 1.64
N GLU A 153 2.52 1.58 2.07
CA GLU A 153 1.63 2.69 1.73
C GLU A 153 2.11 3.32 0.44
N ILE A 154 1.17 3.58 -0.47
CA ILE A 154 1.45 4.34 -1.67
C ILE A 154 1.65 5.80 -1.29
N PRO A 155 2.68 6.48 -1.83
CA PRO A 155 2.92 7.88 -1.55
C PRO A 155 1.67 8.75 -1.74
N GLY A 156 1.34 9.56 -0.74
CA GLY A 156 0.07 10.30 -0.67
C GLY A 156 -0.14 11.30 -1.81
N GLU A 157 0.93 11.77 -2.45
CA GLU A 157 0.87 12.61 -3.66
C GLU A 157 0.22 11.91 -4.86
N LEU A 158 0.17 10.57 -4.83
CA LEU A 158 -0.44 9.75 -5.88
C LEU A 158 -1.92 9.43 -5.60
N LEU A 159 -2.44 9.70 -4.40
CA LEU A 159 -3.78 9.30 -3.97
C LEU A 159 -4.90 9.72 -4.95
N LEU A 160 -4.85 10.97 -5.43
CA LEU A 160 -5.83 11.51 -6.37
C LEU A 160 -5.90 10.74 -7.71
N TRP A 161 -4.86 10.00 -8.04
CA TRP A 161 -4.80 9.20 -9.27
C TRP A 161 -5.53 7.86 -9.13
N PHE A 162 -5.75 7.39 -7.90
CA PHE A 162 -6.41 6.11 -7.63
C PHE A 162 -7.89 6.26 -7.31
N VAL A 163 -8.32 7.43 -6.85
CA VAL A 163 -9.73 7.71 -6.52
C VAL A 163 -10.67 7.26 -7.65
N ASN A 164 -11.72 6.51 -7.27
CA ASN A 164 -12.71 5.89 -8.15
C ASN A 164 -12.14 4.92 -9.18
N ARG A 165 -10.89 4.45 -9.00
CA ARG A 165 -10.27 3.44 -9.85
C ARG A 165 -10.16 2.11 -9.12
N ARG A 166 -10.24 1.05 -9.90
CA ARG A 166 -10.08 -0.32 -9.42
C ARG A 166 -8.60 -0.69 -9.39
N LEU A 167 -8.13 -1.07 -8.22
CA LEU A 167 -6.80 -1.59 -7.98
C LEU A 167 -6.87 -3.10 -7.80
N ARG A 168 -5.77 -3.77 -8.13
CA ARG A 168 -5.56 -5.20 -7.92
C ARG A 168 -4.22 -5.41 -7.25
N ALA A 169 -4.23 -6.15 -6.15
CA ALA A 169 -3.03 -6.62 -5.47
C ALA A 169 -2.98 -8.15 -5.54
N SER A 170 -1.78 -8.70 -5.71
CA SER A 170 -1.56 -10.13 -5.59
C SER A 170 -0.21 -10.46 -4.95
N VAL A 171 -0.09 -11.67 -4.41
CA VAL A 171 1.18 -12.22 -3.92
C VAL A 171 1.16 -13.74 -4.11
N TRP A 172 2.33 -14.32 -4.40
CA TRP A 172 2.50 -15.76 -4.28
C TRP A 172 2.65 -16.12 -2.81
N ALA A 173 1.90 -17.12 -2.37
CA ALA A 173 1.89 -17.54 -0.99
C ALA A 173 1.91 -19.06 -0.87
N LEU A 174 2.63 -19.55 0.13
CA LEU A 174 2.54 -20.90 0.63
C LEU A 174 2.19 -20.81 2.12
N SER A 175 1.23 -21.62 2.58
CA SER A 175 0.87 -21.65 4.00
C SER A 175 0.58 -23.05 4.49
N THR A 176 0.76 -23.27 5.79
CA THR A 176 0.35 -24.48 6.50
C THR A 176 -1.10 -24.43 7.01
N VAL A 177 -1.80 -23.29 6.92
CA VAL A 177 -3.17 -23.16 7.45
C VAL A 177 -4.12 -22.45 6.49
N SER A 178 -5.38 -22.88 6.54
CA SER A 178 -6.49 -22.17 5.92
C SER A 178 -6.70 -20.80 6.58
N GLY A 179 -6.94 -19.77 5.76
CA GLY A 179 -7.20 -18.40 6.14
C GLY A 179 -5.96 -17.50 6.24
N ALA A 180 -4.77 -17.96 5.84
CA ALA A 180 -3.54 -17.16 5.82
C ALA A 180 -2.63 -17.50 4.61
N PRO A 181 -1.93 -16.50 4.03
CA PRO A 181 -2.02 -15.07 4.33
C PRO A 181 -3.34 -14.47 3.83
N CYS A 182 -3.69 -13.31 4.38
CA CYS A 182 -4.65 -12.41 3.77
C CYS A 182 -3.93 -11.26 3.08
N VAL A 183 -4.34 -10.95 1.86
CA VAL A 183 -3.95 -9.75 1.12
C VAL A 183 -5.08 -8.73 1.22
N ARG A 184 -4.75 -7.48 1.54
CA ARG A 184 -5.73 -6.42 1.74
C ARG A 184 -5.32 -5.12 1.08
N ILE A 185 -6.32 -4.38 0.61
CA ILE A 185 -6.19 -3.00 0.19
C ILE A 185 -7.07 -2.16 1.12
N ASP A 186 -6.47 -1.20 1.80
CA ASP A 186 -7.11 -0.24 2.72
C ASP A 186 -6.94 1.16 2.16
N ASP A 187 -8.04 1.87 1.90
CA ASP A 187 -8.01 3.24 1.38
C ASP A 187 -8.26 4.32 2.46
N GLY A 188 -8.36 3.89 3.72
CA GLY A 188 -8.66 4.69 4.89
C GLY A 188 -10.15 4.96 5.11
N ILE A 189 -11.02 4.53 4.19
CA ILE A 189 -12.49 4.58 4.30
C ILE A 189 -13.05 3.16 4.34
N ASP A 190 -12.67 2.35 3.34
CA ASP A 190 -13.08 0.99 3.12
C ASP A 190 -11.86 0.05 3.03
N LEU A 191 -12.14 -1.26 3.16
CA LEU A 191 -11.12 -2.30 3.10
C LEU A 191 -11.64 -3.51 2.34
N SER A 192 -10.84 -3.99 1.39
CA SER A 192 -11.07 -5.27 0.72
C SER A 192 -9.99 -6.27 1.12
N SER A 193 -10.37 -7.55 1.27
CA SER A 193 -9.47 -8.62 1.70
C SER A 193 -9.76 -9.90 0.96
N ALA A 194 -8.72 -10.66 0.62
CA ALA A 194 -8.81 -12.05 0.19
C ALA A 194 -7.77 -12.87 0.97
N CYS A 195 -8.11 -14.09 1.35
CA CYS A 195 -7.23 -14.96 2.13
C CYS A 195 -7.15 -16.33 1.47
N LEU A 196 -5.97 -16.96 1.54
CA LEU A 196 -5.79 -18.33 1.08
C LEU A 196 -6.68 -19.29 1.89
N GLN A 197 -7.64 -19.97 1.25
CA GLN A 197 -8.59 -20.84 1.95
C GLN A 197 -8.13 -22.29 2.01
N ASP A 198 -7.57 -22.83 0.94
CA ASP A 198 -7.26 -24.26 0.82
C ASP A 198 -5.76 -24.43 0.53
N PRO A 199 -4.89 -24.36 1.55
CA PRO A 199 -3.47 -24.56 1.35
C PRO A 199 -3.19 -25.99 0.91
N THR A 200 -2.43 -26.13 -0.16
CA THR A 200 -2.00 -27.41 -0.74
C THR A 200 -0.53 -27.69 -0.50
N GLU A 201 0.10 -26.96 0.43
CA GLU A 201 1.56 -26.96 0.67
C GLU A 201 2.39 -26.64 -0.58
N THR A 202 1.75 -26.04 -1.59
CA THR A 202 2.39 -25.50 -2.80
C THR A 202 2.12 -24.01 -2.90
N TRP A 203 2.90 -23.32 -3.73
CA TRP A 203 2.73 -21.89 -3.98
C TRP A 203 1.44 -21.60 -4.75
N GLN A 204 0.63 -20.69 -4.23
CA GLN A 204 -0.63 -20.25 -4.80
C GLN A 204 -0.70 -18.72 -4.82
N VAL A 205 -1.39 -18.15 -5.82
CA VAL A 205 -1.58 -16.70 -5.88
C VAL A 205 -2.81 -16.29 -5.08
N VAL A 206 -2.63 -15.41 -4.10
CA VAL A 206 -3.75 -14.72 -3.43
C VAL A 206 -3.93 -13.37 -4.12
N THR A 207 -5.15 -13.08 -4.58
CA THR A 207 -5.51 -11.82 -5.27
C THR A 207 -6.66 -11.13 -4.59
N VAL A 208 -6.58 -9.81 -4.45
CA VAL A 208 -7.70 -8.95 -4.02
C VAL A 208 -7.84 -7.76 -4.97
N GLU A 209 -9.07 -7.34 -5.18
CA GLU A 209 -9.38 -6.12 -5.94
C GLU A 209 -10.16 -5.16 -5.06
N HIS A 210 -9.96 -3.87 -5.28
CA HIS A 210 -10.58 -2.80 -4.51
C HIS A 210 -10.80 -1.57 -5.37
N THR A 211 -11.99 -0.98 -5.31
CA THR A 211 -12.26 0.32 -5.93
C THR A 211 -12.06 1.39 -4.88
N VAL A 212 -11.06 2.26 -5.09
CA VAL A 212 -10.72 3.31 -4.13
C VAL A 212 -11.85 4.32 -4.03
N ASN A 213 -12.29 4.60 -2.81
CA ASN A 213 -13.38 5.50 -2.49
C ASN A 213 -13.04 6.96 -2.90
N GLN A 214 -14.07 7.74 -3.24
CA GLN A 214 -13.94 9.17 -3.53
C GLN A 214 -13.35 9.98 -2.35
N ASP A 215 -13.60 9.51 -1.14
CA ASP A 215 -13.17 10.15 0.11
C ASP A 215 -11.93 9.46 0.72
N ALA A 216 -11.26 8.59 -0.06
CA ALA A 216 -10.05 7.89 0.36
C ALA A 216 -9.01 8.84 0.96
N THR A 217 -8.35 8.40 2.02
CA THR A 217 -7.32 9.18 2.73
C THR A 217 -5.92 8.61 2.54
N ARG A 218 -5.81 7.38 2.03
CA ARG A 218 -4.56 6.67 1.71
C ARG A 218 -4.82 5.55 0.71
N VAL A 219 -3.77 4.86 0.30
CA VAL A 219 -3.87 3.52 -0.32
C VAL A 219 -2.76 2.67 0.30
N LEU A 220 -3.15 1.62 1.01
CA LEU A 220 -2.26 0.79 1.80
C LEU A 220 -2.45 -0.68 1.42
N LEU A 221 -1.37 -1.30 0.94
CA LEU A 221 -1.31 -2.76 0.80
C LEU A 221 -0.91 -3.36 2.14
N ILE A 222 -1.64 -4.38 2.58
CA ILE A 222 -1.35 -5.15 3.79
C ILE A 222 -1.35 -6.64 3.42
N ILE A 223 -0.30 -7.35 3.81
CA ILE A 223 -0.28 -8.81 3.77
C ILE A 223 -0.05 -9.28 5.20
N ASP A 224 -1.01 -10.04 5.74
CA ASP A 224 -0.99 -10.39 7.15
C ASP A 224 -1.47 -11.81 7.45
N ILE A 225 -0.98 -12.30 8.58
CA ILE A 225 -1.58 -13.42 9.29
C ILE A 225 -2.61 -12.82 10.25
N THR A 226 -3.88 -13.18 10.08
CA THR A 226 -4.96 -12.61 10.89
C THR A 226 -4.99 -13.21 12.29
N ARG A 227 -5.45 -12.42 13.27
CA ARG A 227 -5.65 -12.90 14.65
C ARG A 227 -6.56 -14.14 14.75
N LYS A 228 -7.49 -14.32 13.79
CA LYS A 228 -8.42 -15.46 13.80
C LYS A 228 -7.71 -16.81 13.64
N VAL A 229 -6.51 -16.82 13.07
CA VAL A 229 -5.76 -18.05 12.79
C VAL A 229 -4.46 -18.16 13.58
N GLU A 230 -4.19 -17.20 14.46
CA GLU A 230 -2.98 -17.14 15.29
C GLU A 230 -2.76 -18.39 16.15
N ALA A 231 -3.82 -18.88 16.80
CA ALA A 231 -3.77 -20.03 17.69
C ALA A 231 -3.29 -21.32 16.99
N LYS A 232 -3.32 -21.35 15.65
CA LYS A 232 -2.82 -22.46 14.84
C LYS A 232 -1.31 -22.38 14.55
N GLN A 233 -0.63 -21.35 15.04
CA GLN A 233 0.79 -21.06 14.80
C GLN A 233 1.18 -21.21 13.32
N PRO A 234 0.54 -20.44 12.42
CA PRO A 234 0.74 -20.57 11.00
C PRO A 234 2.18 -20.30 10.59
N LEU A 235 2.65 -21.07 9.61
CA LEU A 235 3.82 -20.74 8.82
C LEU A 235 3.33 -20.28 7.46
N VAL A 236 3.76 -19.08 7.06
CA VAL A 236 3.42 -18.46 5.79
C VAL A 236 4.70 -18.02 5.09
N TYR A 237 4.77 -18.27 3.80
CA TYR A 237 5.82 -17.80 2.92
C TYR A 237 5.18 -16.89 1.86
N LEU A 238 5.80 -15.75 1.59
CA LEU A 238 5.36 -14.79 0.58
C LEU A 238 6.46 -14.58 -0.45
N ASP A 239 6.06 -14.46 -1.70
CA ASP A 239 6.97 -14.13 -2.80
C ASP A 239 6.25 -13.27 -3.86
N ASN A 240 7.00 -12.43 -4.55
CA ASN A 240 6.60 -11.70 -5.76
C ASN A 240 5.22 -11.03 -5.65
N ALA A 241 5.12 -10.05 -4.75
CA ALA A 241 3.95 -9.20 -4.60
C ALA A 241 3.82 -8.22 -5.77
N SER A 242 2.61 -8.06 -6.28
CA SER A 242 2.26 -7.10 -7.32
C SER A 242 1.11 -6.20 -6.87
N PHE A 243 1.13 -4.95 -7.32
CA PHE A 243 0.05 -4.00 -7.09
C PHE A 243 -0.06 -3.05 -8.27
N GLY A 244 -1.27 -2.86 -8.77
CA GLY A 244 -1.49 -2.11 -9.99
C GLY A 244 -2.95 -1.72 -10.17
N PHE A 245 -3.21 -0.97 -11.23
CA PHE A 245 -4.57 -0.85 -11.74
C PHE A 245 -5.06 -2.21 -12.19
N SER A 246 -6.29 -2.54 -11.83
CA SER A 246 -6.98 -3.66 -12.42
C SER A 246 -7.20 -3.34 -13.90
N GLN A 247 -6.51 -4.04 -14.79
CA GLN A 247 -6.91 -4.04 -16.18
C GLN A 247 -8.30 -4.70 -16.23
N LEU A 248 -9.29 -4.03 -16.83
CA LEU A 248 -10.43 -4.75 -17.37
C LEU A 248 -9.83 -5.78 -18.31
N GLN A 249 -10.02 -7.08 -18.04
CA GLN A 249 -9.57 -8.14 -18.93
C GLN A 249 -10.02 -7.77 -20.36
N SER A 250 -9.07 -7.42 -21.21
CA SER A 250 -9.22 -7.73 -22.62
C SER A 250 -9.39 -9.25 -22.67
N GLU A 251 -10.53 -9.67 -23.20
CA GLU A 251 -10.88 -11.04 -23.58
C GLU A 251 -9.62 -11.89 -23.86
N PRO A 252 -9.52 -13.13 -23.31
CA PRO A 252 -8.37 -13.98 -23.60
C PRO A 252 -8.20 -14.09 -25.12
N PRO A 253 -6.97 -14.09 -25.68
CA PRO A 253 -6.80 -14.29 -27.10
C PRO A 253 -7.51 -15.58 -27.48
N SER A 254 -8.50 -15.48 -28.36
CA SER A 254 -9.20 -16.64 -28.94
C SER A 254 -8.14 -17.67 -29.28
N ALA A 255 -8.31 -18.89 -28.74
CA ALA A 255 -7.42 -20.00 -29.03
C ALA A 255 -7.29 -20.10 -30.55
N THR A 256 -6.12 -19.75 -31.07
CA THR A 256 -5.80 -20.08 -32.46
C THR A 256 -5.76 -21.60 -32.47
N ALA A 257 -6.74 -22.23 -33.11
CA ALA A 257 -6.75 -23.66 -33.31
C ALA A 257 -5.44 -24.01 -34.01
N VAL A 258 -4.50 -24.59 -33.26
CA VAL A 258 -3.31 -25.21 -33.83
C VAL A 258 -3.82 -26.48 -34.47
N THR A 259 -4.10 -26.40 -35.78
CA THR A 259 -4.34 -27.58 -36.59
C THR A 259 -3.08 -28.42 -36.52
N ALA A 260 -3.17 -29.59 -35.89
CA ALA A 260 -2.08 -30.56 -35.88
C ALA A 260 -1.66 -30.87 -37.33
N PRO A 261 -0.37 -31.00 -37.64
CA PRO A 261 0.07 -31.41 -38.96
C PRO A 261 -0.51 -32.80 -39.28
N PRO A 262 -0.93 -33.06 -40.53
CA PRO A 262 -1.49 -34.35 -40.92
C PRO A 262 -0.45 -35.46 -40.73
N LEU A 263 -0.88 -36.56 -40.11
CA LEU A 263 -0.06 -37.77 -39.95
C LEU A 263 0.29 -38.34 -41.34
N PRO A 264 1.53 -38.83 -41.55
CA PRO A 264 1.90 -39.46 -42.80
C PRO A 264 1.04 -40.71 -43.04
N LEU A 265 0.53 -40.85 -44.26
CA LEU A 265 -0.10 -42.09 -44.71
C LEU A 265 0.92 -43.23 -44.56
N VAL A 266 0.53 -44.25 -43.79
CA VAL A 266 1.14 -45.57 -43.88
C VAL A 266 0.59 -46.19 -45.16
N SER A 267 1.46 -46.40 -46.14
CA SER A 267 1.15 -47.20 -47.33
C SER A 267 1.29 -48.67 -46.98
N ASP A 268 0.24 -49.46 -47.24
CA ASP A 268 0.34 -50.90 -47.53
C ASP A 268 0.65 -51.11 -49.02
#